data_AF-A0A5E6NVU8-F1
#
_entry.id   AF-A0A5E6NVU8-F1
#
_cell.length_a   1.000
_cell.length_b   1.000
_cell.length_c   1.000
_cell.angle_alpha   90.00
_cell.angle_beta   90.00
_cell.angle_gamma   90.00
#
_symmetry.space_group_name_H-M   'P 1'
#
loop_
_entity.id
_entity.type
_entity.pdbx_description
1 polymer ?
#
loop_
_entity_poly.entity_id
_entity_poly.type
_entity_poly.pdbx_seq_one_letter_code
_entity_poly.pdbx_strand_id
1 'polypeptide(L)'
;MTQEEYLEALRSGAKMNFNDLIKLINENYNYTPASFINGDLQNTATENQGSAKLFCFGVIHQLTKLEVLHCFGEHYQGVLNDPEGDSHQNIRNFIIYGWEGLKFDSPVLVETSNPKYPLQADSKQNFGTTLIRSINQLYLILWGIMLKKIYFINMIIKHHFSLTSL
;
A
#
# COMPACT_ATOMS: atom_id res chain seq x y z
N MET A 1 4.88 -2.47 15.67
CA MET A 1 3.64 -3.00 15.07
C MET A 1 4.01 -3.68 13.76
N THR A 2 3.28 -4.73 13.41
CA THR A 2 3.43 -5.39 12.10
C THR A 2 2.83 -4.53 10.98
N GLN A 3 3.11 -4.89 9.72
CA GLN A 3 2.51 -4.23 8.55
C GLN A 3 0.99 -4.40 8.53
N GLU A 4 0.50 -5.59 8.88
CA GLU A 4 -0.91 -5.90 8.93
C GLU A 4 -1.62 -5.07 10.00
N GLU A 5 -1.04 -4.97 11.21
CA GLU A 5 -1.55 -4.13 12.29
C GLU A 5 -1.59 -2.65 11.89
N TYR A 6 -0.58 -2.16 11.15
CA TYR A 6 -0.54 -0.78 10.67
C TYR A 6 -1.67 -0.50 9.68
N LEU A 7 -1.88 -1.40 8.70
CA LEU A 7 -2.92 -1.24 7.70
C LEU A 7 -4.33 -1.35 8.29
N GLU A 8 -4.52 -2.23 9.28
CA GLU A 8 -5.79 -2.34 10.01
C GLU A 8 -6.09 -1.05 10.79
N ALA A 9 -5.12 -0.53 11.55
CA ALA A 9 -5.25 0.74 12.25
C ALA A 9 -5.59 1.89 11.29
N LEU A 10 -4.85 2.01 10.18
CA LEU A 10 -5.09 3.03 9.15
C LEU A 10 -6.52 2.96 8.60
N ARG A 11 -6.99 1.76 8.22
CA ARG A 11 -8.33 1.52 7.65
C ARG A 11 -9.45 1.79 8.63
N SER A 12 -9.20 1.65 9.93
CA SER A 12 -10.14 2.04 10.98
C SER A 12 -10.26 3.56 11.19
N GLY A 13 -9.42 4.36 10.51
CA GLY A 13 -9.37 5.80 10.67
C GLY A 13 -8.56 6.27 11.88
N ALA A 14 -7.67 5.42 12.41
CA ALA A 14 -6.79 5.80 13.51
C ALA A 14 -5.87 6.96 13.10
N LYS A 15 -5.48 7.77 14.09
CA LYS A 15 -4.49 8.83 13.87
C LYS A 15 -3.11 8.19 13.70
N MET A 16 -2.58 8.25 12.48
CA MET A 16 -1.27 7.69 12.16
C MET A 16 -0.14 8.69 12.45
N ASN A 17 1.05 8.17 12.71
CA ASN A 17 2.29 8.94 12.78
C ASN A 17 3.15 8.65 11.54
N PHE A 18 3.74 9.70 10.95
CA PHE A 18 4.54 9.54 9.74
C PHE A 18 5.85 8.78 9.98
N ASN A 19 6.51 9.00 11.12
CA ASN A 19 7.75 8.30 11.44
C ASN A 19 7.54 6.79 11.66
N ASP A 20 6.41 6.39 12.23
CA ASP A 20 6.06 4.98 12.39
C ASP A 20 5.94 4.27 11.04
N LEU A 21 5.34 4.93 10.04
CA LEU A 21 5.31 4.42 8.67
C LEU A 21 6.73 4.29 8.10
N ILE A 22 7.55 5.33 8.22
CA ILE A 22 8.90 5.31 7.66
C ILE A 22 9.73 4.19 8.28
N LYS A 23 9.60 3.97 9.59
CA LYS A 23 10.23 2.85 10.29
C LYS A 23 9.75 1.51 9.72
N LEU A 24 8.44 1.35 9.58
CA LEU A 24 7.83 0.13 9.03
C LEU A 24 8.32 -0.16 7.61
N ILE A 25 8.40 0.86 6.74
CA ILE A 25 8.92 0.72 5.38
C ILE A 25 10.39 0.30 5.41
N ASN A 26 11.22 0.95 6.22
CA ASN A 26 12.65 0.62 6.31
C ASN A 26 12.92 -0.81 6.81
N GLU A 27 12.02 -1.38 7.62
CA GLU A 27 12.15 -2.73 8.15
C GLU A 27 11.73 -3.82 7.13
N ASN A 28 10.80 -3.50 6.22
CA ASN A 28 10.14 -4.50 5.37
C ASN A 28 10.43 -4.37 3.87
N TYR A 29 11.04 -3.27 3.43
CA TYR A 29 11.29 -2.97 2.02
C TYR A 29 12.73 -2.53 1.76
N ASN A 30 13.25 -2.98 0.63
CA ASN A 30 14.43 -2.38 0.02
C ASN A 30 14.03 -1.08 -0.65
N TYR A 31 14.73 0.00 -0.31
CA TYR A 31 14.48 1.34 -0.82
C TYR A 31 15.57 1.76 -1.80
N THR A 32 15.15 2.26 -2.96
CA THR A 32 16.03 2.93 -3.94
C THR A 32 15.48 4.35 -4.17
N PRO A 33 16.29 5.41 -3.97
CA PRO A 33 15.85 6.78 -4.23
C PRO A 33 15.44 6.98 -5.69
N ALA A 34 14.38 7.75 -5.93
CA ALA A 34 13.90 8.06 -7.27
C ALA A 34 13.29 9.45 -7.35
N SER A 35 13.36 10.06 -8.53
CA SER A 35 12.57 11.25 -8.86
C SER A 35 11.11 10.88 -9.10
N PHE A 36 10.23 11.83 -8.80
CA PHE A 36 8.81 11.71 -9.06
C PHE A 36 8.14 13.07 -9.25
N ILE A 37 7.07 13.08 -10.03
CA ILE A 37 6.16 14.22 -10.20
C ILE A 37 4.92 13.96 -9.35
N ASN A 38 4.41 15.01 -8.72
CA ASN A 38 3.16 15.02 -7.96
C ASN A 38 2.39 16.30 -8.33
N GLY A 39 1.50 16.19 -9.32
CA GLY A 39 0.81 17.36 -9.87
C GLY A 39 1.81 18.29 -10.55
N ASP A 40 1.90 19.52 -10.06
CA ASP A 40 2.80 20.54 -10.58
C ASP A 40 4.19 20.52 -9.90
N LEU A 41 4.36 19.67 -8.87
CA LEU A 41 5.60 19.56 -8.13
C LEU A 41 6.49 18.46 -8.72
N GLN A 42 7.71 18.83 -9.11
CA GLN A 42 8.78 17.90 -9.44
C GLN A 42 9.69 17.67 -8.22
N ASN A 43 10.01 16.41 -7.93
CA ASN A 43 10.90 16.02 -6.84
C ASN A 43 12.08 15.24 -7.40
N THR A 44 13.30 15.64 -7.04
CA THR A 44 14.51 14.90 -7.42
C THR A 44 14.71 13.66 -6.55
N ALA A 45 15.61 12.75 -6.95
CA ALA A 45 15.97 11.57 -6.16
C ALA A 45 16.59 11.88 -4.79
N THR A 46 16.94 13.13 -4.52
CA THR A 46 17.49 13.60 -3.24
C THR A 46 16.46 14.36 -2.39
N GLU A 47 15.28 14.65 -2.93
CA GLU A 47 14.26 15.48 -2.26
C GLU A 47 13.02 14.66 -1.92
N ASN A 48 12.39 14.99 -0.79
CA ASN A 48 11.07 14.50 -0.40
C ASN A 48 10.91 12.97 -0.47
N GLN A 49 11.99 12.24 -0.22
CA GLN A 49 12.00 10.78 -0.37
C GLN A 49 11.11 10.07 0.66
N GLY A 50 10.77 10.72 1.78
CA GLY A 50 9.73 10.24 2.69
C GLY A 50 8.36 10.18 2.00
N SER A 51 8.02 11.18 1.18
CA SER A 51 6.80 11.18 0.37
C SER A 51 6.87 10.10 -0.73
N ALA A 52 8.01 9.97 -1.41
CA ALA A 52 8.23 8.92 -2.42
C ALA A 52 7.97 7.52 -1.84
N LYS A 53 8.52 7.23 -0.65
CA LYS A 53 8.29 5.97 0.08
C LYS A 53 6.82 5.75 0.39
N LEU A 54 6.14 6.74 0.97
CA LEU A 54 4.70 6.63 1.31
C LEU A 54 3.84 6.43 0.05
N PHE A 55 4.04 7.21 -1.01
CA PHE A 55 3.27 7.03 -2.23
C PHE A 55 3.47 5.64 -2.83
N CYS A 56 4.71 5.14 -2.88
CA CYS A 56 5.00 3.79 -3.34
C CYS A 56 4.35 2.72 -2.44
N PHE A 57 4.41 2.89 -1.12
CA PHE A 57 3.72 2.01 -0.15
C PHE A 57 2.20 2.03 -0.38
N GLY A 58 1.62 3.20 -0.64
CA GLY A 58 0.20 3.35 -0.93
C GLY A 58 -0.22 2.64 -2.21
N VAL A 59 0.61 2.64 -3.25
CA VAL A 59 0.37 1.85 -4.47
C VAL A 59 0.40 0.35 -4.18
N ILE A 60 1.41 -0.12 -3.45
CA ILE A 60 1.58 -1.55 -3.09
C ILE A 60 0.34 -2.07 -2.33
N HIS A 61 -0.12 -1.30 -1.35
CA HIS A 61 -1.25 -1.67 -0.48
C HIS A 61 -2.62 -1.20 -0.95
N GLN A 62 -2.69 -0.58 -2.14
CA GLN A 62 -3.91 -0.08 -2.76
C GLN A 62 -4.68 0.89 -1.85
N LEU A 63 -3.93 1.79 -1.20
CA LEU A 63 -4.50 2.79 -0.31
C LEU A 63 -5.32 3.81 -1.10
N THR A 64 -6.45 4.21 -0.53
CA THR A 64 -7.22 5.35 -1.01
C THR A 64 -6.43 6.65 -0.81
N LYS A 65 -6.85 7.69 -1.54
CA LYS A 65 -6.29 9.04 -1.40
C LYS A 65 -6.31 9.52 0.06
N LEU A 66 -7.42 9.30 0.76
CA LEU A 66 -7.57 9.73 2.15
C LEU A 66 -6.66 8.94 3.10
N GLU A 67 -6.53 7.63 2.91
CA GLU A 67 -5.62 6.81 3.72
C GLU A 67 -4.16 7.25 3.55
N VAL A 68 -3.72 7.56 2.32
CA VAL A 68 -2.38 8.13 2.11
C VAL A 68 -2.22 9.47 2.80
N LEU A 69 -3.21 10.35 2.75
CA LEU A 69 -3.17 11.63 3.48
C LEU A 69 -3.09 11.40 5.00
N HIS A 70 -3.83 10.44 5.54
CA HIS A 70 -3.73 10.08 6.96
C HIS A 70 -2.35 9.52 7.34
N CYS A 71 -1.70 8.77 6.45
CA CYS A 71 -0.33 8.30 6.69
C CYS A 71 0.70 9.43 6.85
N PHE A 72 0.47 10.63 6.29
CA PHE A 72 1.31 11.80 6.55
C PHE A 72 1.14 12.36 7.98
N GLY A 73 0.16 11.88 8.74
CA GLY A 73 0.00 12.13 10.16
C GLY A 73 -0.03 13.61 10.52
N GLU A 74 0.89 14.01 11.39
CA GLU A 74 1.06 15.39 11.86
C GLU A 74 1.29 16.41 10.74
N HIS A 75 1.94 16.02 9.64
CA HIS A 75 2.20 16.91 8.51
C HIS A 75 0.92 17.24 7.74
N TYR A 76 0.03 16.24 7.56
CA TYR A 76 -1.27 16.49 6.96
C TYR A 76 -2.16 17.37 7.84
N GLN A 77 -2.15 17.13 9.17
CA GLN A 77 -2.85 18.01 10.09
C GLN A 77 -2.32 19.44 10.05
N GLY A 78 -1.00 19.63 9.92
CA GLY A 78 -0.39 20.95 9.73
C GLY A 78 -0.91 21.67 8.49
N VAL A 79 -1.03 20.98 7.36
CA VAL A 79 -1.61 21.52 6.12
C VAL A 79 -3.09 21.90 6.30
N LEU A 80 -3.87 21.08 6.98
CA LEU A 80 -5.29 21.39 7.26
C LEU A 80 -5.46 22.61 8.18
N ASN A 81 -4.53 22.80 9.13
CA ASN A 81 -4.56 23.92 10.06
C ASN A 81 -4.07 25.24 9.42
N ASP A 82 -3.34 25.15 8.31
CA ASP A 82 -2.81 26.30 7.57
C ASP A 82 -3.11 26.18 6.06
N PRO A 83 -4.37 26.43 5.64
CA PRO A 83 -4.79 26.24 4.26
C PRO A 83 -4.04 27.11 3.25
N GLU A 84 -3.64 28.32 3.64
CA GLU A 84 -2.94 29.29 2.79
C GLU A 84 -1.41 29.18 2.85
N GLY A 85 -0.88 28.31 3.72
CA GLY A 85 0.57 28.10 3.86
C GLY A 85 1.22 27.39 2.67
N ASP A 86 2.54 27.42 2.64
CA ASP A 86 3.38 26.83 1.59
C ASP A 86 4.17 25.59 2.06
N SER A 87 3.98 25.16 3.31
CA SER A 87 4.62 23.97 3.85
C SER A 87 4.07 22.68 3.21
N HIS A 88 4.90 21.62 3.18
CA HIS A 88 4.50 20.28 2.76
C HIS A 88 3.84 20.19 1.37
N GLN A 89 4.48 20.79 0.35
CA GLN A 89 3.96 20.87 -1.02
C GLN A 89 3.50 19.53 -1.63
N ASN A 90 4.12 18.40 -1.28
CA ASN A 90 3.66 17.09 -1.73
C ASN A 90 2.27 16.70 -1.19
N ILE A 91 1.96 17.06 0.05
CA ILE A 91 0.65 16.81 0.64
C ILE A 91 -0.39 17.68 -0.07
N ARG A 92 -0.11 18.97 -0.24
CA ARG A 92 -1.01 19.93 -0.91
C ARG A 92 -1.31 19.52 -2.36
N ASN A 93 -0.27 19.18 -3.14
CA ASN A 93 -0.45 18.68 -4.51
C ASN A 93 -1.25 17.38 -4.53
N PHE A 94 -1.01 16.46 -3.59
CA PHE A 94 -1.74 15.20 -3.54
C PHE A 94 -3.22 15.40 -3.13
N ILE A 95 -3.54 16.40 -2.30
CA ILE A 95 -4.94 16.81 -2.01
C ILE A 95 -5.66 17.25 -3.29
N ILE A 96 -4.98 17.94 -4.21
CA ILE A 96 -5.57 18.42 -5.46
C ILE A 96 -5.65 17.28 -6.48
N TYR A 97 -4.50 16.75 -6.88
CA TYR A 97 -4.37 15.85 -8.02
C TYR A 97 -4.56 14.37 -7.69
N GLY A 98 -4.33 13.97 -6.44
CA GLY A 98 -4.37 12.57 -6.02
C GLY A 98 -3.44 11.68 -6.83
N TRP A 99 -3.83 10.42 -7.00
CA TRP A 99 -3.04 9.41 -7.71
C TRP A 99 -2.76 9.76 -9.18
N GLU A 100 -3.68 10.46 -9.85
CA GLU A 100 -3.52 10.85 -11.26
C GLU A 100 -2.38 11.85 -11.49
N GLY A 101 -2.04 12.62 -10.45
CA GLY A 101 -0.91 13.56 -10.48
C GLY A 101 0.45 12.90 -10.25
N LEU A 102 0.50 11.64 -9.81
CA LEU A 102 1.75 10.97 -9.46
C LEU A 102 2.37 10.25 -10.66
N LYS A 103 3.65 10.50 -10.91
CA LYS A 103 4.46 9.79 -11.90
C LYS A 103 5.85 9.53 -11.33
N PHE A 104 6.27 8.27 -11.31
CA PHE A 104 7.59 7.85 -10.87
C PHE A 104 8.46 7.48 -12.06
N ASP A 105 9.72 7.89 -12.04
CA ASP A 105 10.68 7.53 -13.10
C ASP A 105 11.22 6.11 -12.92
N SER A 106 11.18 5.58 -11.70
CA SER A 106 11.59 4.21 -11.36
C SER A 106 10.89 3.70 -10.09
N PRO A 107 10.88 2.37 -9.85
CA PRO A 107 10.43 1.80 -8.60
C PRO A 107 11.21 2.34 -7.38
N VAL A 108 10.49 2.71 -6.32
CA VAL A 108 11.10 3.23 -5.06
C VAL A 108 11.25 2.14 -4.01
N LEU A 109 10.27 1.22 -3.91
CA LEU A 109 10.25 0.15 -2.91
C LEU A 109 10.14 -1.23 -3.57
N VAL A 110 10.89 -2.18 -3.03
CA VAL A 110 10.79 -3.61 -3.35
C VAL A 110 10.68 -4.39 -2.04
N GLU A 111 9.64 -5.21 -1.89
CA GLU A 111 9.40 -5.98 -0.66
C GLU A 111 10.52 -7.00 -0.40
N THR A 112 11.02 -7.06 0.84
CA THR A 112 12.23 -7.84 1.18
C THR A 112 11.95 -9.35 1.32
N SER A 113 10.72 -9.76 1.66
CA SER A 113 10.38 -11.15 2.01
C SER A 113 9.50 -11.87 0.99
N ASN A 114 9.09 -11.23 -0.11
CA ASN A 114 8.27 -11.86 -1.16
C ASN A 114 8.58 -11.27 -2.56
N PRO A 115 9.48 -11.88 -3.36
CA PRO A 115 9.91 -11.33 -4.65
C PRO A 115 8.85 -11.45 -5.77
N LYS A 116 7.58 -11.72 -5.46
CA LYS A 116 6.58 -12.12 -6.46
C LYS A 116 6.05 -10.98 -7.33
N TYR A 117 6.37 -9.72 -7.02
CA TYR A 117 6.01 -8.58 -7.87
C TYR A 117 7.10 -7.51 -7.83
N PRO A 118 8.14 -7.58 -8.70
CA PRO A 118 8.88 -6.38 -9.04
C PRO A 118 7.88 -5.37 -9.61
N LEU A 119 7.83 -4.17 -9.04
CA LEU A 119 7.17 -3.02 -9.66
C LEU A 119 7.80 -2.85 -11.04
N GLN A 120 7.16 -3.36 -12.09
CA GLN A 120 7.44 -2.86 -13.43
C GLN A 120 6.80 -1.48 -13.48
N ALA A 121 7.67 -0.47 -13.47
CA ALA A 121 7.32 0.90 -13.84
C ALA A 121 6.94 0.90 -15.32
N ASP A 122 5.72 0.46 -15.62
CA ASP A 122 5.10 0.76 -16.90
C ASP A 122 4.45 2.13 -16.75
N SER A 123 5.02 3.11 -17.45
CA SER A 123 4.57 4.49 -17.62
C SER A 123 3.19 4.62 -18.30
N LYS A 124 2.38 3.55 -18.24
CA LYS A 124 1.06 3.39 -18.85
C LYS A 124 0.10 2.60 -17.96
N GLN A 125 0.10 2.81 -16.63
CA GLN A 125 -1.07 2.43 -15.85
C GLN A 125 -2.26 3.34 -16.20
N ASN A 126 -2.88 3.05 -17.33
CA ASN A 126 -4.24 3.46 -17.63
C ASN A 126 -5.16 2.76 -16.62
N PHE A 127 -6.05 3.55 -16.01
CA PHE A 127 -7.09 3.23 -15.03
C PHE A 127 -8.11 2.13 -15.45
N GLY A 128 -7.80 1.25 -16.40
CA GLY A 128 -8.65 0.13 -16.84
C GLY A 128 -8.42 -1.20 -16.12
N THR A 129 -7.37 -1.34 -15.32
CA THR A 129 -7.02 -2.62 -14.65
C THR A 129 -7.71 -2.85 -13.31
N THR A 130 -8.44 -1.87 -12.80
CA THR A 130 -9.17 -1.97 -11.52
C THR A 130 -10.13 -3.15 -11.53
N LEU A 131 -10.86 -3.39 -12.62
CA LEU A 131 -11.80 -4.50 -12.73
C LEU A 131 -11.11 -5.87 -12.77
N ILE A 132 -10.04 -6.00 -13.56
CA ILE A 132 -9.30 -7.28 -13.71
C ILE A 132 -8.55 -7.64 -12.43
N ARG A 133 -7.99 -6.63 -11.71
CA ARG A 133 -7.34 -6.84 -10.41
C ARG A 133 -8.34 -7.23 -9.32
N SER A 134 -9.51 -6.58 -9.24
CA SER A 134 -10.57 -6.97 -8.31
C SER A 134 -11.07 -8.39 -8.56
N ILE A 135 -11.19 -8.82 -9.82
CA ILE A 135 -11.58 -10.19 -10.18
C ILE A 135 -10.51 -11.20 -9.74
N ASN A 136 -9.23 -10.94 -10.01
CA ASN A 136 -8.15 -11.84 -9.60
C ASN A 136 -8.01 -11.92 -8.06
N GLN A 137 -8.22 -10.81 -7.35
CA GLN A 137 -8.19 -10.79 -5.89
C GLN A 137 -9.38 -11.56 -5.28
N LEU A 138 -10.58 -11.42 -5.88
CA LEU A 138 -11.75 -12.22 -5.49
C LEU A 138 -11.52 -13.71 -5.77
N TYR A 139 -10.88 -14.04 -6.90
CA TYR A 139 -10.54 -15.42 -7.25
C TYR A 139 -9.54 -16.03 -6.25
N LEU A 140 -8.55 -15.27 -5.79
CA LEU A 140 -7.59 -15.71 -4.76
C LEU A 140 -8.28 -15.94 -3.40
N ILE A 141 -9.20 -15.05 -3.02
CA ILE A 141 -9.99 -15.19 -1.77
C ILE A 141 -10.88 -16.44 -1.86
N LEU A 142 -11.63 -16.59 -2.95
CA LEU A 142 -12.52 -17.74 -3.18
C LEU A 142 -11.73 -19.06 -3.25
N TRP A 143 -10.57 -19.06 -3.91
CA TRP A 143 -9.67 -20.22 -3.96
C TRP A 143 -9.14 -20.59 -2.58
N GLY A 144 -8.74 -19.60 -1.76
CA GLY A 144 -8.32 -19.83 -0.38
C GLY A 144 -9.44 -20.43 0.50
N ILE A 145 -10.68 -19.97 0.33
CA ILE A 145 -11.86 -20.53 1.01
C ILE A 145 -12.11 -21.98 0.56
N MET A 146 -12.04 -22.24 -0.75
CA MET A 146 -12.20 -23.59 -1.31
C MET A 146 -11.15 -24.56 -0.78
N LEU A 147 -9.87 -24.15 -0.70
CA LEU A 147 -8.79 -24.96 -0.14
C LEU A 147 -9.01 -25.27 1.35
N LYS A 148 -9.43 -24.28 2.16
CA LYS A 148 -9.78 -24.50 3.57
C LYS A 148 -10.93 -25.50 3.72
N LYS A 149 -11.94 -25.42 2.86
CA LYS A 149 -13.09 -26.32 2.87
C LYS A 149 -12.68 -27.76 2.51
N ILE A 150 -11.83 -27.94 1.50
CA ILE A 150 -11.27 -29.24 1.11
C ILE A 150 -10.44 -29.84 2.26
N TYR A 151 -9.59 -29.04 2.91
CA TYR A 151 -8.81 -29.47 4.06
C TYR A 151 -9.70 -29.96 5.21
N PHE A 152 -10.77 -29.23 5.53
CA PHE A 152 -11.71 -29.60 6.59
C PHE A 152 -12.49 -30.89 6.26
N ILE A 153 -12.92 -31.05 5.00
CA ILE A 153 -13.59 -32.28 4.54
C ILE A 153 -12.64 -33.48 4.67
N ASN A 154 -11.38 -33.33 4.23
CA ASN A 154 -10.38 -34.39 4.37
C ASN A 154 -10.08 -34.74 5.83
N MET A 155 -10.10 -33.75 6.73
CA MET A 155 -9.94 -33.97 8.17
C MET A 155 -11.10 -34.77 8.77
N ILE A 156 -12.35 -34.45 8.38
CA ILE A 156 -13.55 -35.17 8.84
C ILE A 156 -13.56 -36.61 8.29
N ILE A 157 -13.20 -36.81 7.02
CA ILE A 157 -13.09 -38.15 6.42
C ILE A 157 -12.05 -38.99 7.16
N LYS A 158 -10.87 -38.42 7.45
CA LYS A 158 -9.80 -39.10 8.20
C LYS A 158 -10.25 -39.46 9.62
N HIS A 159 -11.03 -38.61 10.27
CA HIS A 159 -11.57 -38.86 11.61
C HIS A 159 -12.67 -39.94 11.60
N HIS A 160 -13.52 -39.99 10.57
CA HIS A 160 -14.55 -41.04 10.43
C HIS A 160 -13.95 -42.42 10.11
N PHE A 161 -12.90 -42.49 9.27
CA PHE A 161 -12.19 -43.73 9.00
C PHE A 161 -11.44 -44.26 10.24
N SER A 162 -10.94 -43.38 11.11
CA SER A 162 -10.31 -43.77 12.38
C SER A 162 -11.29 -44.33 13.42
N LEU A 163 -12.59 -44.02 13.31
CA LEU A 163 -13.63 -44.46 14.25
C LEU A 163 -14.36 -45.73 13.81
N THR A 164 -14.15 -46.19 12.58
CA THR A 164 -14.80 -47.38 11.99
C THR A 164 -13.86 -48.58 11.85
N SER A 165 -12.58 -48.41 12.23
CA SER A 165 -11.53 -49.43 12.23
C SER A 165 -11.21 -49.98 13.63
N LEU A 166 -12.18 -49.98 14.55
CA LEU A 166 -12.11 -50.55 15.90
C LEU A 166 -13.19 -51.60 16.08
#